data_AF-A0A0F4LCT1-F1
#
_entry.id   AF-A0A0F4LCT1-F1
#
_cell.length_a   1.000
_cell.length_b   1.000
_cell.length_c   1.000
_cell.angle_alpha   90.00
_cell.angle_beta   90.00
_cell.angle_gamma   90.00
#
_symmetry.space_group_name_H-M   'P 1'
#
loop_
_entity.id
_entity.type
_entity.pdbx_description
1 polymer ?
#
loop_
_entity_poly.entity_id
_entity_poly.type
_entity_poly.pdbx_seq_one_letter_code
_entity_poly.pdbx_strand_id
1 'polypeptide(L)'
;MLNKEFLDWQEETFKAIELWTIRLKNEALKQYTYIGAINYLDINYPSPLCAHDGSPSEQFQSVIRSMFEEAKKMVYEEAQLQEIKHGKSN
;
A
#
# COMPACT_ATOMS: atom_id res chain seq x y z
N MET A 1 18.31 11.32 26.85
CA MET A 1 18.88 10.79 25.59
C MET A 1 17.79 9.96 24.89
N LEU A 2 16.66 10.58 24.55
CA LEU A 2 15.47 9.91 23.96
C LEU A 2 15.42 10.07 22.43
N ASN A 3 16.29 10.92 21.88
CA ASN A 3 16.10 11.49 20.56
C ASN A 3 16.59 10.54 19.44
N LYS A 4 17.79 9.96 19.57
CA LYS A 4 18.34 9.13 18.49
C LYS A 4 17.60 7.81 18.32
N GLU A 5 17.39 7.04 19.38
CA GLU A 5 16.70 5.74 19.31
C GLU A 5 15.27 5.88 18.77
N PHE A 6 14.57 6.93 19.17
CA PHE A 6 13.22 7.20 18.68
C PHE A 6 13.21 7.61 17.20
N LEU A 7 14.18 8.43 16.76
CA LEU A 7 14.32 8.79 15.34
C LEU A 7 14.71 7.60 14.48
N ASP A 8 15.63 6.75 14.95
CA ASP A 8 16.04 5.53 14.26
C ASP A 8 14.83 4.58 14.11
N TRP A 9 14.05 4.39 15.17
CA TRP A 9 12.79 3.63 15.12
C TRP A 9 11.78 4.22 14.12
N GLN A 10 11.67 5.54 14.06
CA GLN A 10 10.76 6.21 13.13
C GLN A 10 11.18 5.96 11.67
N GLU A 11 12.47 6.03 11.36
CA GLU A 11 13.01 5.73 10.03
C GLU A 11 12.78 4.27 9.64
N GLU A 12 13.04 3.33 10.55
CA GLU A 12 12.77 1.91 10.36
C GLU A 12 11.27 1.64 10.12
N THR A 13 10.40 2.34 10.86
CA THR A 13 8.95 2.23 10.71
C THR A 13 8.50 2.71 9.32
N PHE A 14 9.05 3.83 8.82
CA PHE A 14 8.74 4.29 7.47
C PHE A 14 9.17 3.31 6.39
N LYS A 15 10.38 2.73 6.53
CA LYS A 15 10.84 1.66 5.61
C LYS A 15 9.93 0.44 5.67
N ALA A 16 9.48 0.04 6.86
CA ALA A 16 8.56 -1.06 7.02
C ALA A 16 7.22 -0.79 6.32
N ILE A 17 6.66 0.41 6.45
CA ILE A 17 5.44 0.84 5.76
C ILE A 17 5.61 0.68 4.24
N GLU A 18 6.68 1.21 3.66
CA GLU A 18 6.97 1.08 2.22
C GLU A 18 7.06 -0.39 1.78
N LEU A 19 7.80 -1.22 2.51
CA LEU A 19 7.96 -2.65 2.21
C LEU A 19 6.62 -3.40 2.26
N TRP A 20 5.77 -3.08 3.23
CA TRP A 20 4.44 -3.66 3.33
C TRP A 20 3.52 -3.19 2.19
N THR A 21 3.60 -1.92 1.78
CA THR A 21 2.88 -1.42 0.59
C THR A 21 3.30 -2.18 -0.67
N ILE A 22 4.60 -2.36 -0.90
CA ILE A 22 5.12 -3.14 -2.04
C ILE A 22 4.64 -4.60 -1.97
N ARG A 23 4.64 -5.19 -0.77
CA ARG A 23 4.14 -6.55 -0.56
C ARG A 23 2.66 -6.67 -0.88
N LEU A 24 1.82 -5.73 -0.45
CA LEU A 24 0.39 -5.68 -0.79
C LEU A 24 0.19 -5.67 -2.31
N LYS A 25 0.93 -4.81 -3.02
CA LYS A 25 0.91 -4.79 -4.49
C LYS A 25 1.33 -6.14 -5.08
N ASN A 26 2.41 -6.75 -4.59
CA ASN A 26 2.89 -8.04 -5.11
C ASN A 26 1.89 -9.18 -4.87
N GLU A 27 1.22 -9.21 -3.72
CA GLU A 27 0.15 -10.18 -3.45
C GLU A 27 -1.07 -9.94 -4.36
N ALA A 28 -1.43 -8.68 -4.62
CA ALA A 28 -2.50 -8.33 -5.54
C ALA A 28 -2.19 -8.78 -6.99
N LEU A 29 -0.96 -8.60 -7.45
CA LEU A 29 -0.55 -9.01 -8.80
C LEU A 29 -0.60 -10.54 -9.01
N LYS A 30 -0.66 -11.35 -7.95
CA LYS A 30 -0.89 -12.80 -8.08
C LYS A 30 -2.30 -13.15 -8.59
N GLN A 31 -3.22 -12.19 -8.68
CA GLN A 31 -4.55 -12.41 -9.26
C GLN A 31 -4.57 -12.39 -10.81
N TYR A 32 -3.40 -12.27 -11.45
CA TYR A 32 -3.16 -12.38 -12.91
C TYR A 32 -3.86 -11.36 -13.83
N THR A 33 -4.84 -10.62 -13.34
CA THR A 33 -5.54 -9.57 -14.08
C THR A 33 -5.54 -8.28 -13.28
N TYR A 34 -5.54 -7.14 -13.98
CA TYR A 34 -5.66 -5.83 -13.34
C TYR A 34 -6.90 -5.76 -12.43
N ILE A 35 -8.07 -6.16 -12.95
CA ILE A 35 -9.33 -6.16 -12.20
C ILE A 35 -9.25 -7.08 -10.98
N GLY A 36 -8.67 -8.29 -11.14
CA GLY A 36 -8.47 -9.21 -10.02
C GLY A 36 -7.58 -8.63 -8.92
N ALA A 37 -6.51 -7.94 -9.31
CA ALA A 37 -5.60 -7.29 -8.37
C ALA A 37 -6.28 -6.15 -7.59
N ILE A 38 -7.06 -5.31 -8.28
CA ILE A 38 -7.83 -4.24 -7.63
C ILE A 38 -8.89 -4.82 -6.67
N ASN A 39 -9.66 -5.81 -7.11
CA ASN A 39 -10.66 -6.47 -6.28
C ASN A 39 -10.04 -7.10 -5.02
N TYR A 40 -8.86 -7.71 -5.14
CA TYR A 40 -8.14 -8.23 -3.98
C TYR A 40 -7.82 -7.13 -2.96
N LEU A 41 -7.36 -5.97 -3.41
CA LEU A 41 -7.06 -4.84 -2.52
C LEU A 41 -8.33 -4.24 -1.90
N ASP A 42 -9.43 -4.16 -2.64
CA ASP A 42 -10.70 -3.62 -2.14
C ASP A 42 -11.34 -4.54 -1.09
N ILE A 43 -11.34 -5.85 -1.30
CA ILE A 43 -11.92 -6.83 -0.35
C ILE A 43 -11.13 -6.86 0.97
N ASN A 44 -9.81 -6.69 0.89
CA ASN A 44 -8.93 -6.69 2.06
C ASN A 44 -8.74 -5.28 2.66
N TYR A 45 -9.42 -4.27 2.14
CA TYR A 45 -9.28 -2.89 2.61
C TYR A 45 -9.79 -2.74 4.06
N PRO A 46 -8.99 -2.16 4.97
CA PRO A 46 -9.41 -2.00 6.36
C PRO A 46 -10.66 -1.12 6.50
N SER A 47 -11.63 -1.60 7.28
CA SER A 47 -12.81 -0.81 7.62
C SER A 47 -12.43 0.43 8.43
N PRO A 48 -13.10 1.59 8.20
CA PRO A 48 -12.86 2.78 9.00
C PRO A 48 -13.25 2.55 10.47
N LEU A 49 -12.50 3.13 11.40
CA LEU A 49 -12.90 3.18 12.80
C LEU A 49 -14.12 4.09 12.95
N CYS A 50 -15.08 3.66 13.78
CA CYS A 50 -16.32 4.40 14.05
C CYS A 50 -16.13 5.57 15.02
N ALA A 51 -14.97 5.66 15.69
CA ALA A 51 -14.59 6.79 16.53
C ALA A 51 -13.64 7.71 15.76
N HIS A 52 -13.74 9.01 16.02
CA HIS A 52 -12.89 10.05 15.46
C HIS A 52 -12.42 10.95 16.61
N ASP A 53 -11.55 10.41 17.46
CA ASP A 53 -10.93 11.14 18.56
C ASP A 53 -9.51 11.65 18.25
N GLY A 54 -8.97 11.31 17.07
CA GLY A 54 -7.64 11.69 16.63
C GLY A 54 -6.51 10.91 17.31
N SER A 55 -6.83 9.80 17.98
CA SER A 55 -5.85 9.00 18.71
C SER A 55 -4.75 8.42 17.80
N PRO A 56 -3.57 8.09 18.35
CA PRO A 56 -2.50 7.46 17.59
C PRO A 56 -2.93 6.18 16.86
N SER A 57 -3.84 5.40 17.43
CA SER A 57 -4.40 4.20 16.79
C SER A 57 -5.22 4.54 15.55
N GLU A 58 -6.01 5.60 15.59
CA GLU A 58 -6.75 6.08 14.41
C GLU A 58 -5.82 6.59 13.32
N GLN A 59 -4.80 7.36 13.69
CA GLN A 59 -3.79 7.83 12.75
C GLN A 59 -3.05 6.66 12.09
N PHE A 60 -2.70 5.63 12.87
CA PHE A 60 -2.07 4.43 12.34
C PHE A 60 -2.99 3.64 11.40
N GLN A 61 -4.29 3.54 11.69
CA GLN A 61 -5.26 2.95 10.75
C GLN A 61 -5.35 3.76 9.44
N SER A 62 -5.27 5.08 9.51
CA SER A 62 -5.20 5.92 8.30
C SER A 62 -3.95 5.62 7.48
N VAL A 63 -2.79 5.40 8.12
CA VAL A 63 -1.56 4.98 7.44
C VAL A 63 -1.77 3.66 6.72
N ILE A 64 -2.31 2.64 7.39
CA ILE A 64 -2.59 1.33 6.77
C ILE A 64 -3.50 1.50 5.56
N ARG A 65 -4.57 2.30 5.68
CA ARG A 65 -5.49 2.55 4.56
C ARG A 65 -4.80 3.26 3.39
N SER A 66 -3.92 4.22 3.65
CA SER A 66 -3.11 4.86 2.61
C SER A 66 -2.18 3.87 1.90
N MET A 67 -1.62 2.88 2.62
CA MET A 67 -0.81 1.82 2.01
C MET A 67 -1.61 1.01 0.97
N PHE A 68 -2.90 0.75 1.23
CA PHE A 68 -3.76 0.07 0.24
C PHE A 68 -4.02 0.94 -0.99
N GLU A 69 -4.27 2.23 -0.82
CA GLU A 69 -4.47 3.16 -1.94
C GLU A 69 -3.19 3.31 -2.78
N GLU A 70 -2.03 3.40 -2.14
CA GLU A 70 -0.73 3.40 -2.82
C GLU A 70 -0.47 2.09 -3.56
N ALA A 71 -0.80 0.95 -2.96
CA ALA A 71 -0.69 -0.34 -3.64
C ALA A 71 -1.58 -0.42 -4.89
N LYS A 72 -2.81 0.12 -4.87
CA LYS A 72 -3.68 0.21 -6.05
C LYS A 72 -3.04 1.05 -7.16
N LYS A 73 -2.44 2.19 -6.79
CA LYS A 73 -1.71 3.04 -7.74
C LYS A 73 -0.53 2.31 -8.38
N MET A 74 0.27 1.60 -7.59
CA MET A 74 1.39 0.79 -8.11
C MET A 74 0.92 -0.34 -9.04
N VAL A 75 -0.21 -0.99 -8.75
CA VAL A 75 -0.82 -1.99 -9.65
C VAL A 75 -1.21 -1.35 -10.99
N TYR A 76 -1.80 -0.15 -10.95
CA TYR A 76 -2.17 0.59 -12.17
C TYR A 76 -0.93 0.94 -13.00
N GLU A 77 0.13 1.45 -12.38
CA GLU A 77 1.38 1.79 -13.08
C GLU A 77 2.02 0.55 -13.73
N GLU A 78 2.03 -0.59 -13.05
CA GLU A 78 2.54 -1.85 -13.60
C GLU A 78 1.71 -2.31 -14.81
N ALA A 79 0.37 -2.22 -14.74
CA ALA A 79 -0.51 -2.57 -15.84
C ALA A 79 -0.25 -1.69 -17.08
N GLN A 80 -0.13 -0.37 -16.88
CA GLN A 80 0.20 0.57 -17.95
C GLN A 80 1.57 0.29 -18.59
N LEU A 81 2.58 -0.03 -17.79
CA LEU A 81 3.91 -0.41 -18.29
C LEU A 81 3.86 -1.68 -19.14
N GLN A 82 3.03 -2.66 -18.75
CA GLN A 82 2.84 -3.87 -19.53
C GLN A 82 2.12 -3.59 -20.85
N GLU A 83 1.08 -2.76 -20.85
CA GLU A 83 0.39 -2.33 -22.09
C GLU A 83 1.35 -1.65 -23.08
N ILE A 84 2.18 -0.72 -22.61
CA ILE A 84 3.18 -0.03 -23.44
C ILE A 84 4.21 -1.03 -24.01
N LYS A 85 4.65 -2.01 -23.21
CA LYS A 85 5.59 -3.05 -23.69
C LYS A 85 4.97 -3.90 -24.80
N HIS A 86 3.73 -4.33 -24.65
CA HIS A 86 3.03 -5.11 -25.67
C HIS A 86 2.77 -4.29 -26.94
N GLY A 87 2.41 -3.02 -26.80
CA GLY A 87 2.19 -2.12 -27.95
C GLY A 87 3.44 -1.80 -28.78
N LYS A 88 4.65 -2.00 -28.23
CA LYS A 88 5.93 -1.83 -28.95
C LYS A 88 6.44 -3.11 -29.63
N SER A 89 5.83 -4.26 -29.35
CA SER A 89 6.22 -5.55 -29.92
C SER A 89 5.32 -6.01 -31.09
N ASN A 90 4.30 -5.23 -31.42
CA ASN A 90 3.47 -5.38 -32.63
C ASN A 90 3.87 -4.34 -33.68
#